data_AF-A0A7J7E8X9-F1
#
_entry.id   AF-A0A7J7E8X9-F1
#
_cell.length_a   1.000
_cell.length_b   1.000
_cell.length_c   1.000
_cell.angle_alpha   90.00
_cell.angle_beta   90.00
_cell.angle_gamma   90.00
#
_symmetry.space_group_name_H-M   'P 1'
#
loop_
_entity.id
_entity.type
_entity.pdbx_description
1 polymer ?
#
loop_
_entity_poly.entity_id
_entity_poly.type
_entity_poly.pdbx_seq_one_letter_code
_entity_poly.pdbx_strand_id
1 'polypeptide(L)'
;GFASCLGEMTPAWRHLLRALHLETSCPRIPKMRLSLSRAFWTSVTKLGLHTKPTMPPCDFTPERYQSLAYNRVLDINKQHLSPVLTAYFQEPLLLHQGHMEWLFDHEGNRYLDFFSGIVTISVGHCHPKVNAAAQKQLGRLWHTSPVFFNPPIHEYAEKLSALLPEPLKVIFLMNSGSEANDLAMLMARAHSNNTDIISFRGAYHGCSPYTLGLTNVGYYKTKIPIGSGYCCQAKDQYIEQFKDSLSTSVAKSIAGFFVEPIQGVNGVVQYPKGFLKEAFELVREQGGVCISDEVQTGFGRLGSHFWGFQTHDVLPDIVTLAKGIANGFPMAAVVTTPEIAKSLAKRLLYFNTFGGSPVACAIGSAVLEVIKEENLQENSQEVGTYMLLEFAKLRDEFEIIGDVRGKGLMIGVEMVKDKMSRQPLPPEEVNEIHEDCKHMGLLIGKGGIFFQTFRIAPSMCITKPEVDFAVEVFRSALIQHMERKAK
;
A
#
# COMPACT_ATOMS: atom_id res chain seq x y z
N GLY A 1 -49.38 10.27 -27.70
CA GLY A 1 -50.79 10.68 -27.73
C GLY A 1 -51.60 9.65 -26.98
N PHE A 2 -52.53 10.13 -26.14
CA PHE A 2 -53.64 9.42 -25.46
C PHE A 2 -53.24 8.28 -24.50
N ALA A 3 -53.37 8.42 -23.17
CA ALA A 3 -54.62 8.43 -22.36
C ALA A 3 -55.45 7.15 -22.60
N SER A 4 -55.98 6.40 -21.64
CA SER A 4 -56.09 6.48 -20.17
C SER A 4 -56.90 5.24 -19.76
N CYS A 5 -56.66 4.65 -18.57
CA CYS A 5 -57.74 4.10 -17.75
C CYS A 5 -57.28 3.95 -16.30
N LEU A 6 -58.13 4.50 -15.42
CA LEU A 6 -58.00 4.69 -13.98
C LEU A 6 -58.58 3.49 -13.18
N GLY A 7 -58.18 3.42 -11.90
CA GLY A 7 -58.79 2.61 -10.83
C GLY A 7 -57.79 2.45 -9.69
N GLU A 8 -57.51 3.51 -8.91
CA GLU A 8 -58.06 3.79 -7.56
C GLU A 8 -57.69 2.78 -6.45
N MET A 9 -56.87 3.22 -5.47
CA MET A 9 -57.24 3.30 -4.03
C MET A 9 -56.09 3.86 -3.14
N THR A 10 -56.35 5.08 -2.63
CA THR A 10 -55.98 5.74 -1.34
C THR A 10 -54.54 5.85 -0.80
N PRO A 11 -54.06 7.10 -0.49
CA PRO A 11 -52.84 7.38 0.27
C PRO A 11 -53.09 7.84 1.72
N ALA A 12 -52.39 7.24 2.69
CA ALA A 12 -52.32 7.72 4.07
C ALA A 12 -50.86 8.05 4.44
N TRP A 13 -50.68 9.11 5.24
CA TRP A 13 -49.43 9.61 5.84
C TRP A 13 -48.62 10.66 5.06
N ARG A 14 -49.24 11.83 4.86
CA ARG A 14 -48.57 13.12 4.96
C ARG A 14 -49.34 13.98 5.95
N HIS A 15 -48.88 14.12 7.19
CA HIS A 15 -49.17 15.22 8.13
C HIS A 15 -48.56 14.90 9.49
N LEU A 16 -47.34 15.39 9.77
CA LEU A 16 -46.79 15.43 11.14
C LEU A 16 -45.65 16.47 11.26
N LEU A 17 -45.97 17.71 10.93
CA LEU A 17 -45.23 18.90 11.36
C LEU A 17 -46.27 20.00 11.65
N ARG A 18 -46.16 20.60 12.84
CA ARG A 18 -47.02 21.65 13.46
C ARG A 18 -48.17 21.13 14.31
N ALA A 19 -47.93 21.06 15.62
CA ALA A 19 -48.69 21.83 16.63
C ALA A 19 -48.40 21.25 18.03
N LEU A 20 -47.49 21.87 18.78
CA LEU A 20 -47.54 21.90 20.25
C LEU A 20 -46.83 23.19 20.69
N HIS A 21 -47.65 24.21 20.93
CA HIS A 21 -47.33 25.40 21.72
C HIS A 21 -48.35 25.42 22.84
N LEU A 22 -47.88 25.34 24.09
CA LEU A 22 -48.56 25.90 25.25
C LEU A 22 -47.47 26.44 26.18
N GLU A 23 -47.66 27.72 26.50
CA GLU A 23 -46.78 28.62 27.21
C GLU A 23 -46.63 28.26 28.69
N THR A 24 -45.51 28.64 29.31
CA THR A 24 -45.54 29.32 30.62
C THR A 24 -44.23 30.10 30.87
N SER A 25 -44.38 31.42 30.92
CA SER A 25 -43.71 32.43 31.76
C SER A 25 -42.18 32.44 31.96
N CYS A 26 -41.58 33.55 31.53
CA CYS A 26 -40.22 34.04 31.84
C CYS A 26 -40.18 34.81 33.18
N PRO A 27 -38.99 35.00 33.81
CA PRO A 27 -38.45 36.37 33.80
C PRO A 27 -36.93 36.50 33.57
N ARG A 28 -36.63 37.43 32.64
CA ARG A 28 -35.47 38.30 32.34
C ARG A 28 -34.23 38.30 33.27
N ILE A 29 -33.05 38.10 32.66
CA ILE A 29 -31.72 38.68 33.02
C ILE A 29 -30.92 38.90 31.68
N PRO A 30 -30.07 39.95 31.52
CA PRO A 30 -30.02 40.78 30.31
C PRO A 30 -29.09 40.32 29.18
N LYS A 31 -29.41 40.77 27.96
CA LYS A 31 -28.60 40.62 26.74
C LYS A 31 -27.31 41.43 26.83
N MET A 32 -26.18 40.74 26.96
CA MET A 32 -24.86 41.29 26.67
C MET A 32 -24.57 41.12 25.18
N ARG A 33 -24.55 42.23 24.43
CA ARG A 33 -24.04 42.27 23.04
C ARG A 33 -22.54 42.03 23.10
N LEU A 34 -22.08 40.83 22.74
CA LEU A 34 -20.69 40.57 22.40
C LEU A 34 -20.52 40.81 20.90
N SER A 35 -19.83 41.90 20.57
CA SER A 35 -19.28 42.13 19.25
C SER A 35 -18.34 40.97 18.90
N LEU A 36 -18.63 40.25 17.81
CA LEU A 36 -17.69 39.33 17.20
C LEU A 36 -16.50 40.14 16.65
N SER A 37 -15.52 40.37 17.51
CA SER A 37 -14.20 40.86 17.11
C SER A 37 -13.51 39.78 16.29
N ARG A 38 -13.09 40.18 15.11
CA ARG A 38 -12.34 39.47 14.07
C ARG A 38 -10.92 39.12 14.52
N ALA A 39 -10.79 38.48 15.68
CA ALA A 39 -9.54 38.26 16.40
C ALA A 39 -9.43 36.80 16.85
N PHE A 40 -9.27 35.88 15.90
CA PHE A 40 -8.80 34.50 16.16
C PHE A 40 -7.87 33.99 15.06
N TRP A 41 -7.22 34.92 14.32
CA TRP A 41 -6.27 34.65 13.23
C TRP A 41 -4.92 35.34 13.44
N THR A 42 -4.56 35.58 14.70
CA THR A 42 -3.28 36.18 15.08
C THR A 42 -2.72 35.48 16.31
N SER A 43 -2.13 34.31 16.12
CA SER A 43 -1.00 33.83 16.93
C SER A 43 -0.29 32.63 16.26
N VAL A 44 -0.06 32.74 14.94
CA VAL A 44 1.09 32.09 14.29
C VAL A 44 2.07 33.21 13.97
N THR A 45 2.55 33.88 15.01
CA THR A 45 3.55 34.95 14.86
C THR A 45 4.90 34.40 15.29
N LYS A 46 5.77 34.27 14.29
CA LYS A 46 7.24 34.39 14.39
C LYS A 46 7.98 33.33 15.20
N LEU A 47 7.80 32.05 14.88
CA LEU A 47 8.88 31.08 14.99
C LEU A 47 9.22 30.55 13.59
N GLY A 48 10.33 31.03 13.01
CA GLY A 48 11.01 30.39 11.87
C GLY A 48 10.37 30.44 10.48
N LEU A 49 9.95 31.61 9.96
CA LEU A 49 9.70 31.71 8.52
C LEU A 49 11.01 31.52 7.74
N HIS A 50 11.05 30.48 6.89
CA HIS A 50 12.05 30.20 5.85
C HIS A 50 13.38 29.52 6.23
N THR A 51 13.47 28.76 7.32
CA THR A 51 14.59 27.80 7.43
C THR A 51 14.25 26.59 6.56
N LYS A 52 14.89 26.49 5.39
CA LYS A 52 14.80 25.28 4.57
C LYS A 52 15.14 24.06 5.45
N PRO A 53 14.37 22.95 5.34
CA PRO A 53 14.69 21.71 6.04
C PRO A 53 16.17 21.36 5.82
N THR A 54 16.89 21.06 6.90
CA THR A 54 18.32 20.74 6.81
C THR A 54 18.47 19.26 6.48
N MET A 55 18.98 18.97 5.29
CA MET A 55 19.19 17.60 4.82
C MET A 55 20.15 16.84 5.77
N PRO A 56 19.80 15.62 6.22
CA PRO A 56 20.67 14.79 7.06
C PRO A 56 22.05 14.54 6.42
N PRO A 57 23.11 14.32 7.21
CA PRO A 57 24.41 13.95 6.67
C PRO A 57 24.34 12.60 5.93
N CYS A 58 25.16 12.43 4.89
CA CYS A 58 25.40 11.15 4.24
C CYS A 58 26.88 11.11 3.85
N ASP A 59 27.54 10.02 4.21
CA ASP A 59 28.96 9.77 3.96
C ASP A 59 29.23 9.17 2.57
N PHE A 60 28.20 9.05 1.74
CA PHE A 60 28.29 8.57 0.38
C PHE A 60 28.40 9.72 -0.63
N THR A 61 29.37 9.61 -1.54
CA THR A 61 29.50 10.51 -2.70
C THR A 61 29.07 9.76 -3.95
N PRO A 62 28.02 10.20 -4.67
CA PRO A 62 27.60 9.54 -5.90
C PRO A 62 28.65 9.70 -7.00
N GLU A 63 28.70 8.71 -7.89
CA GLU A 63 29.48 8.79 -9.11
C GLU A 63 28.90 9.88 -10.02
N ARG A 64 29.76 10.59 -10.75
CA ARG A 64 29.27 11.55 -11.75
C ARG A 64 28.51 10.80 -12.84
N TYR A 65 27.29 11.25 -13.14
CA TYR A 65 26.51 10.70 -14.24
C TYR A 65 27.23 10.84 -15.60
N GLN A 66 27.40 9.72 -16.31
CA GLN A 66 28.14 9.62 -17.59
C GLN A 66 27.33 8.99 -18.73
N SER A 67 25.99 8.91 -18.59
CA SER A 67 25.12 8.25 -19.57
C SER A 67 24.36 9.27 -20.44
N LEU A 68 23.26 8.84 -21.06
CA LEU A 68 22.45 9.62 -22.01
C LEU A 68 22.02 10.98 -21.45
N ALA A 69 22.08 12.02 -22.28
CA ALA A 69 21.53 13.33 -21.93
C ALA A 69 20.02 13.24 -21.61
N TYR A 70 19.56 14.04 -20.65
CA TYR A 70 18.19 14.00 -20.13
C TYR A 70 17.12 14.12 -21.23
N ASN A 71 17.27 15.07 -22.15
CA ASN A 71 16.36 15.23 -23.29
C ASN A 71 16.29 13.98 -24.18
N ARG A 72 17.42 13.29 -24.40
CA ARG A 72 17.47 12.04 -25.17
C ARG A 72 16.73 10.92 -24.45
N VAL A 73 16.79 10.86 -23.11
CA VAL A 73 16.03 9.89 -22.30
C VAL A 73 14.52 10.12 -22.48
N LEU A 74 14.06 11.38 -22.42
CA LEU A 74 12.65 11.73 -22.64
C LEU A 74 12.17 11.35 -24.05
N ASP A 75 12.99 11.61 -25.08
CA ASP A 75 12.68 11.23 -26.46
C ASP A 75 12.54 9.72 -26.61
N ILE A 76 13.47 8.94 -26.04
CA ILE A 76 13.41 7.47 -26.04
C ILE A 76 12.16 6.99 -25.34
N ASN A 77 11.83 7.54 -24.18
CA ASN A 77 10.62 7.16 -23.44
C ASN A 77 9.36 7.39 -24.29
N LYS A 78 9.26 8.56 -24.95
CA LYS A 78 8.12 8.90 -25.81
C LYS A 78 8.02 8.02 -27.07
N GLN A 79 9.15 7.64 -27.66
CA GLN A 79 9.17 6.93 -28.94
C GLN A 79 9.16 5.40 -28.81
N HIS A 80 9.71 4.87 -27.71
CA HIS A 80 10.06 3.45 -27.59
C HIS A 80 9.51 2.75 -26.35
N LEU A 81 9.00 3.48 -25.35
CA LEU A 81 8.45 2.88 -24.13
C LEU A 81 6.92 3.03 -24.05
N SER A 82 6.32 2.26 -23.15
CA SER A 82 4.86 2.23 -22.98
C SER A 82 4.33 3.59 -22.56
N PRO A 83 3.28 4.13 -23.21
CA PRO A 83 2.66 5.39 -22.82
C PRO A 83 1.76 5.25 -21.58
N VAL A 84 1.56 4.03 -21.06
CA VAL A 84 0.56 3.73 -20.03
C VAL A 84 1.03 4.15 -18.64
N LEU A 85 2.33 4.08 -18.34
CA LEU A 85 2.86 4.49 -17.05
C LEU A 85 3.38 5.93 -17.15
N THR A 86 2.68 6.85 -16.50
CA THR A 86 3.14 8.23 -16.38
C THR A 86 4.16 8.34 -15.24
N ALA A 87 5.31 8.94 -15.52
CA ALA A 87 6.28 9.28 -14.48
C ALA A 87 5.66 10.25 -13.46
N TYR A 88 6.14 10.21 -12.22
CA TYR A 88 5.85 11.29 -11.28
C TYR A 88 6.51 12.59 -11.74
N PHE A 89 5.90 13.69 -11.29
CA PHE A 89 6.34 15.07 -11.49
C PHE A 89 6.19 15.60 -12.91
N GLN A 90 6.11 16.92 -13.03
CA GLN A 90 6.05 17.63 -14.32
C GLN A 90 7.35 17.45 -15.10
N GLU A 91 8.48 17.51 -14.39
CA GLU A 91 9.80 17.16 -14.88
C GLU A 91 10.19 15.81 -14.25
N PRO A 92 10.11 14.70 -15.00
CA PRO A 92 10.42 13.38 -14.48
C PRO A 92 11.84 13.29 -13.91
N LEU A 93 11.99 12.75 -12.70
CA LEU A 93 13.30 12.53 -12.12
C LEU A 93 14.08 11.44 -12.88
N LEU A 94 15.27 11.80 -13.34
CA LEU A 94 16.25 10.84 -13.85
C LEU A 94 17.20 10.44 -12.72
N LEU A 95 16.78 9.42 -11.97
CA LEU A 95 17.59 8.80 -10.92
C LEU A 95 18.67 7.90 -11.55
N HIS A 96 19.92 8.01 -11.09
CA HIS A 96 21.02 7.21 -11.62
C HIS A 96 21.71 6.32 -10.58
N GLN A 97 21.61 6.66 -9.29
CA GLN A 97 22.28 5.90 -8.24
C GLN A 97 21.46 5.91 -6.95
N GLY A 98 21.56 4.83 -6.18
CA GLY A 98 20.96 4.71 -4.86
C GLY A 98 21.97 4.13 -3.87
N HIS A 99 21.84 4.55 -2.61
CA HIS A 99 22.66 4.10 -1.49
C HIS A 99 21.84 4.12 -0.20
N MET A 100 21.58 2.95 0.37
CA MET A 100 20.75 2.79 1.58
C MET A 100 19.39 3.49 1.41
N GLU A 101 19.01 4.45 2.24
CA GLU A 101 17.76 5.22 2.14
C GLU A 101 17.79 6.35 1.09
N TRP A 102 18.92 6.57 0.41
CA TRP A 102 19.15 7.70 -0.48
C TRP A 102 19.08 7.35 -1.95
N LEU A 103 18.58 8.30 -2.74
CA LEU A 103 18.61 8.31 -4.21
C LEU A 103 19.28 9.57 -4.72
N PHE A 104 19.96 9.45 -5.87
CA PHE A 104 20.69 10.54 -6.52
C PHE A 104 20.24 10.67 -7.97
N ASP A 105 19.94 11.89 -8.40
CA ASP A 105 19.62 12.18 -9.79
C ASP A 105 20.86 12.49 -10.64
N HIS A 106 20.67 12.53 -11.95
CA HIS A 106 21.73 12.76 -12.92
C HIS A 106 22.49 14.09 -12.77
N GLU A 107 21.99 15.05 -12.00
CA GLU A 107 22.66 16.32 -11.69
C GLU A 107 23.44 16.26 -10.36
N GLY A 108 23.31 15.15 -9.61
CA GLY A 108 23.91 14.94 -8.30
C GLY A 108 23.04 15.42 -7.14
N ASN A 109 21.78 15.80 -7.39
CA ASN A 109 20.87 16.13 -6.28
C ASN A 109 20.51 14.86 -5.52
N ARG A 110 20.48 14.97 -4.19
CA ARG A 110 20.20 13.88 -3.26
C ARG A 110 18.76 13.95 -2.75
N TYR A 111 18.12 12.79 -2.68
CA TYR A 111 16.77 12.64 -2.18
C TYR A 111 16.68 11.52 -1.14
N LEU A 112 15.92 11.76 -0.08
CA LEU A 112 15.52 10.73 0.88
C LEU A 112 14.32 9.95 0.32
N ASP A 113 14.43 8.62 0.24
CA ASP A 113 13.44 7.77 -0.41
C ASP A 113 12.41 7.20 0.58
N PHE A 114 11.27 7.88 0.68
CA PHE A 114 10.12 7.45 1.50
C PHE A 114 9.12 6.59 0.73
N PHE A 115 9.46 6.14 -0.49
CA PHE A 115 8.61 5.27 -1.30
C PHE A 115 9.24 3.92 -1.63
N SER A 116 10.57 3.84 -1.62
CA SER A 116 11.37 2.61 -1.71
C SER A 116 10.98 1.71 -2.87
N GLY A 117 10.86 2.30 -4.06
CA GLY A 117 10.46 1.58 -5.27
C GLY A 117 9.07 0.93 -5.16
N ILE A 118 8.12 1.62 -4.53
CA ILE A 118 6.77 1.12 -4.22
C ILE A 118 6.84 -0.06 -3.23
N VAL A 119 7.45 0.16 -2.06
CA VAL A 119 7.61 -0.85 -0.99
C VAL A 119 8.45 -2.07 -1.41
N THR A 120 9.37 -1.89 -2.35
CA THR A 120 10.21 -2.96 -2.90
C THR A 120 11.59 -3.02 -2.23
N ILE A 121 12.20 -1.86 -1.98
CA ILE A 121 13.51 -1.74 -1.35
C ILE A 121 13.32 -1.80 0.16
N SER A 122 13.55 -2.97 0.76
CA SER A 122 13.28 -3.22 2.18
C SER A 122 14.48 -2.94 3.07
N VAL A 123 15.69 -3.28 2.64
CA VAL A 123 16.91 -3.15 3.45
C VAL A 123 17.84 -2.04 2.97
N GLY A 124 17.34 -1.16 2.11
CA GLY A 124 18.09 -0.05 1.53
C GLY A 124 18.65 -0.35 0.14
N HIS A 125 18.82 0.69 -0.67
CA HIS A 125 19.38 0.66 -2.01
C HIS A 125 20.81 0.15 -1.97
N CYS A 126 21.14 -0.80 -2.86
CA CYS A 126 22.50 -1.30 -3.04
C CYS A 126 23.17 -1.80 -1.74
N HIS A 127 22.38 -2.39 -0.82
CA HIS A 127 22.87 -2.87 0.47
C HIS A 127 24.14 -3.75 0.33
N PRO A 128 25.27 -3.44 1.00
CA PRO A 128 26.56 -4.08 0.74
C PRO A 128 26.53 -5.60 0.86
N LYS A 129 25.85 -6.15 1.88
CA LYS A 129 25.71 -7.59 2.09
C LYS A 129 24.90 -8.27 0.98
N VAL A 130 23.82 -7.64 0.52
CA VAL A 130 22.97 -8.16 -0.56
C VAL A 130 23.72 -8.13 -1.89
N ASN A 131 24.41 -7.03 -2.18
CA ASN A 131 25.26 -6.90 -3.36
C ASN A 131 26.38 -7.94 -3.40
N ALA A 132 27.07 -8.17 -2.27
CA ALA A 132 28.11 -9.19 -2.18
C ALA A 132 27.56 -10.61 -2.45
N ALA A 133 26.38 -10.94 -1.90
CA ALA A 133 25.71 -12.21 -2.15
C ALA A 133 25.33 -12.39 -3.63
N ALA A 134 24.78 -11.34 -4.26
CA ALA A 134 24.45 -11.32 -5.67
C ALA A 134 25.70 -11.54 -6.54
N GLN A 135 26.75 -10.75 -6.34
CA GLN A 135 28.01 -10.83 -7.10
C GLN A 135 28.66 -12.21 -6.99
N LYS A 136 28.71 -12.77 -5.78
CA LYS A 136 29.25 -14.12 -5.54
C LYS A 136 28.48 -15.18 -6.32
N GLN A 137 27.14 -15.13 -6.28
CA GLN A 137 26.32 -16.12 -6.98
C GLN A 137 26.34 -15.94 -8.50
N LEU A 138 26.40 -14.70 -8.99
CA LEU A 138 26.58 -14.36 -10.41
C LEU A 138 27.86 -14.97 -10.99
N GLY A 139 28.97 -14.91 -10.25
CA GLY A 139 30.24 -15.52 -10.65
C GLY A 139 30.27 -17.05 -10.60
N ARG A 140 29.19 -17.71 -10.14
CA ARG A 140 29.13 -19.16 -9.92
C ARG A 140 28.08 -19.85 -10.79
N LEU A 141 26.81 -19.51 -10.62
CA LEU A 141 25.69 -20.11 -11.36
C LEU A 141 24.53 -19.12 -11.35
N TRP A 142 24.21 -18.57 -12.51
CA TRP A 142 23.18 -17.55 -12.61
C TRP A 142 21.77 -18.15 -12.67
N HIS A 143 21.58 -19.11 -13.57
CA HIS A 143 20.30 -19.75 -13.83
C HIS A 143 20.49 -21.23 -14.16
N THR A 144 19.57 -22.04 -13.67
CA THR A 144 19.31 -23.40 -14.14
C THR A 144 17.80 -23.64 -14.02
N SER A 145 17.25 -24.49 -14.88
CA SER A 145 15.84 -24.88 -14.78
C SER A 145 15.56 -25.51 -13.41
N PRO A 146 14.38 -25.28 -12.80
CA PRO A 146 14.05 -25.86 -11.50
C PRO A 146 13.96 -27.40 -11.51
N VAL A 147 14.05 -28.04 -12.68
CA VAL A 147 14.19 -29.50 -12.80
C VAL A 147 15.56 -30.01 -12.34
N PHE A 148 16.57 -29.14 -12.23
CA PHE A 148 17.90 -29.47 -11.72
C PHE A 148 18.10 -28.89 -10.32
N PHE A 149 18.55 -29.73 -9.40
CA PHE A 149 18.78 -29.29 -8.03
C PHE A 149 20.00 -28.39 -7.92
N ASN A 150 19.85 -27.37 -7.09
CA ASN A 150 20.92 -26.45 -6.71
C ASN A 150 20.71 -26.04 -5.25
N PRO A 151 21.76 -25.85 -4.42
CA PRO A 151 21.58 -25.54 -3.00
C PRO A 151 20.79 -24.25 -2.68
N PRO A 152 20.99 -23.11 -3.39
CA PRO A 152 20.38 -21.82 -2.98
C PRO A 152 18.87 -21.84 -2.81
N ILE A 153 18.12 -22.53 -3.68
CA ILE A 153 16.66 -22.63 -3.54
C ILE A 153 16.23 -23.38 -2.27
N HIS A 154 16.98 -24.41 -1.88
CA HIS A 154 16.69 -25.20 -0.68
C HIS A 154 17.02 -24.42 0.59
N GLU A 155 18.17 -23.76 0.61
CA GLU A 155 18.59 -22.88 1.72
C GLU A 155 17.59 -21.74 1.93
N TYR A 156 17.14 -21.11 0.84
CA TYR A 156 16.14 -20.06 0.92
C TYR A 156 14.78 -20.58 1.41
N ALA A 157 14.33 -21.73 0.90
CA ALA A 157 13.06 -22.34 1.32
C ALA A 157 13.07 -22.72 2.81
N GLU A 158 14.18 -23.24 3.33
CA GLU A 158 14.36 -23.53 4.76
C GLU A 158 14.27 -22.24 5.60
N LYS A 159 15.02 -21.20 5.22
CA LYS A 159 14.98 -19.90 5.92
C LYS A 159 13.59 -19.26 5.90
N LEU A 160 12.92 -19.28 4.74
CA LEU A 160 11.60 -18.67 4.58
C LEU A 160 10.54 -19.44 5.38
N SER A 161 10.50 -20.77 5.26
CA SER A 161 9.51 -21.60 5.97
C SER A 161 9.63 -21.50 7.49
N ALA A 162 10.86 -21.35 8.02
CA ALA A 162 11.08 -21.14 9.46
C ALA A 162 10.46 -19.85 10.01
N LEU A 163 10.12 -18.88 9.15
CA LEU A 163 9.49 -17.61 9.54
C LEU A 163 7.95 -17.66 9.46
N LEU A 164 7.37 -18.74 8.94
CA LEU A 164 5.93 -18.90 8.76
C LEU A 164 5.33 -19.80 9.86
N PRO A 165 4.12 -19.51 10.34
CA PRO A 165 3.43 -20.39 11.27
C PRO A 165 2.96 -21.67 10.57
N GLU A 166 3.02 -22.81 11.26
CA GLU A 166 2.36 -24.04 10.79
C GLU A 166 0.85 -23.78 10.58
N PRO A 167 0.21 -24.39 9.55
CA PRO A 167 0.76 -25.40 8.64
C PRO A 167 1.33 -24.84 7.32
N LEU A 168 1.65 -23.54 7.23
CA LEU A 168 2.14 -22.88 6.00
C LEU A 168 3.62 -23.20 5.76
N LYS A 169 3.90 -24.17 4.89
CA LYS A 169 5.29 -24.63 4.64
C LYS A 169 5.63 -25.06 3.23
N VAL A 170 4.64 -25.19 2.34
CA VAL A 170 4.91 -25.53 0.94
C VAL A 170 5.09 -24.24 0.14
N ILE A 171 6.27 -24.06 -0.45
CA ILE A 171 6.68 -22.83 -1.10
C ILE A 171 6.79 -23.06 -2.62
N PHE A 172 6.13 -22.21 -3.39
CA PHE A 172 6.29 -22.09 -4.84
C PHE A 172 6.96 -20.76 -5.13
N LEU A 173 8.04 -20.75 -5.92
CA LEU A 173 8.79 -19.53 -6.26
C LEU A 173 8.50 -19.08 -7.69
N MET A 174 8.43 -17.76 -7.88
CA MET A 174 8.20 -17.08 -9.16
C MET A 174 8.81 -15.68 -9.12
N ASN A 175 8.38 -14.76 -10.00
CA ASN A 175 9.13 -13.54 -10.31
C ASN A 175 8.39 -12.25 -9.95
N SER A 176 7.06 -12.31 -9.75
CA SER A 176 6.28 -11.11 -9.40
C SER A 176 5.06 -11.43 -8.51
N GLY A 177 4.56 -10.40 -7.82
CA GLY A 177 3.35 -10.51 -7.01
C GLY A 177 2.10 -10.87 -7.82
N SER A 178 1.99 -10.38 -9.07
CA SER A 178 0.90 -10.77 -9.96
C SER A 178 0.93 -12.27 -10.28
N GLU A 179 2.12 -12.84 -10.56
CA GLU A 179 2.26 -14.29 -10.77
C GLU A 179 1.89 -15.08 -9.51
N ALA A 180 2.27 -14.58 -8.32
CA ALA A 180 1.93 -15.20 -7.05
C ALA A 180 0.42 -15.21 -6.81
N ASN A 181 -0.25 -14.09 -7.04
CA ASN A 181 -1.69 -13.99 -6.89
C ASN A 181 -2.46 -14.79 -7.97
N ASP A 182 -1.94 -14.88 -9.20
CA ASP A 182 -2.50 -15.77 -10.23
C ASP A 182 -2.46 -17.25 -9.80
N LEU A 183 -1.32 -17.70 -9.28
CA LEU A 183 -1.18 -19.07 -8.79
C LEU A 183 -2.03 -19.32 -7.53
N ALA A 184 -2.09 -18.38 -6.59
CA ALA A 184 -2.92 -18.49 -5.40
C ALA A 184 -4.42 -18.59 -5.76
N MET A 185 -4.88 -17.82 -6.75
CA MET A 185 -6.23 -17.94 -7.28
C MET A 185 -6.47 -19.33 -7.89
N LEU A 186 -5.52 -19.85 -8.66
CA LEU A 186 -5.63 -21.20 -9.24
C LEU A 186 -5.67 -22.28 -8.16
N MET A 187 -4.85 -22.16 -7.10
CA MET A 187 -4.84 -23.06 -5.95
C MET A 187 -6.18 -23.05 -5.21
N ALA A 188 -6.74 -21.85 -4.96
CA ALA A 188 -8.03 -21.70 -4.29
C ALA A 188 -9.15 -22.43 -5.06
N ARG A 189 -9.21 -22.25 -6.38
CA ARG A 189 -10.17 -22.94 -7.25
C ARG A 189 -9.92 -24.45 -7.33
N ALA A 190 -8.66 -24.86 -7.45
CA ALA A 190 -8.29 -26.27 -7.53
C ALA A 190 -8.62 -27.05 -6.25
N HIS A 191 -8.52 -26.39 -5.09
CA HIS A 191 -8.79 -26.98 -3.79
C HIS A 191 -10.28 -27.00 -3.45
N SER A 192 -10.98 -25.87 -3.60
CA SER A 192 -12.40 -25.74 -3.28
C SER A 192 -13.34 -26.35 -4.32
N ASN A 193 -12.88 -26.52 -5.57
CA ASN A 193 -13.71 -26.82 -6.76
C ASN A 193 -14.76 -25.75 -7.09
N ASN A 194 -14.62 -24.53 -6.55
CA ASN A 194 -15.46 -23.39 -6.87
C ASN A 194 -14.70 -22.39 -7.76
N THR A 195 -15.39 -21.39 -8.30
CA THR A 195 -14.80 -20.38 -9.21
C THR A 195 -14.74 -18.97 -8.64
N ASP A 196 -15.74 -18.60 -7.83
CA ASP A 196 -15.96 -17.22 -7.38
C ASP A 196 -14.93 -16.82 -6.33
N ILE A 197 -14.34 -15.64 -6.49
CA ILE A 197 -13.36 -15.10 -5.56
C ILE A 197 -13.75 -13.69 -5.19
N ILE A 198 -13.60 -13.38 -3.90
CA ILE A 198 -13.94 -12.08 -3.33
C ILE A 198 -12.65 -11.29 -3.04
N SER A 199 -12.71 -9.99 -3.27
CA SER A 199 -11.68 -9.01 -2.90
C SER A 199 -12.37 -7.69 -2.53
N PHE A 200 -11.69 -6.84 -1.76
CA PHE A 200 -12.28 -5.58 -1.31
C PHE A 200 -12.25 -4.49 -2.38
N ARG A 201 -13.19 -3.55 -2.32
CA ARG A 201 -13.05 -2.25 -2.98
C ARG A 201 -11.72 -1.60 -2.58
N GLY A 202 -11.04 -1.00 -3.55
CA GLY A 202 -9.74 -0.38 -3.35
C GLY A 202 -8.56 -1.36 -3.26
N ALA A 203 -8.80 -2.68 -3.28
CA ALA A 203 -7.72 -3.66 -3.24
C ALA A 203 -6.87 -3.62 -4.52
N TYR A 204 -5.57 -3.91 -4.37
CA TYR A 204 -4.65 -4.06 -5.50
C TYR A 204 -3.89 -5.37 -5.37
N HIS A 205 -4.14 -6.28 -6.31
CA HIS A 205 -3.57 -7.63 -6.32
C HIS A 205 -2.77 -7.92 -7.60
N GLY A 206 -2.51 -6.91 -8.43
CA GLY A 206 -1.75 -7.04 -9.67
C GLY A 206 -2.49 -6.58 -10.92
N CYS A 207 -1.82 -6.74 -12.05
CA CYS A 207 -2.28 -6.28 -13.37
C CYS A 207 -2.26 -7.36 -14.47
N SER A 208 -2.07 -8.64 -14.11
CA SER A 208 -2.32 -9.74 -15.05
C SER A 208 -3.82 -9.83 -15.37
N PRO A 209 -4.25 -10.46 -16.47
CA PRO A 209 -5.67 -10.58 -16.80
C PRO A 209 -6.49 -11.17 -15.63
N TYR A 210 -5.94 -12.14 -14.92
CA TYR A 210 -6.60 -12.76 -13.78
C TYR A 210 -6.64 -11.84 -12.55
N THR A 211 -5.51 -11.25 -12.18
CA THR A 211 -5.43 -10.35 -11.01
C THR A 211 -6.15 -9.01 -11.21
N LEU A 212 -6.37 -8.55 -12.44
CA LEU A 212 -7.22 -7.38 -12.72
C LEU A 212 -8.68 -7.59 -12.28
N GLY A 213 -9.16 -8.83 -12.25
CA GLY A 213 -10.44 -9.18 -11.64
C GLY A 213 -10.47 -8.87 -10.14
N LEU A 214 -9.36 -9.12 -9.44
CA LEU A 214 -9.18 -8.91 -7.99
C LEU A 214 -8.82 -7.46 -7.63
N THR A 215 -8.14 -6.73 -8.51
CA THR A 215 -7.78 -5.33 -8.30
C THR A 215 -9.00 -4.43 -8.47
N ASN A 216 -9.48 -3.80 -7.40
CA ASN A 216 -10.71 -2.99 -7.38
C ASN A 216 -10.45 -1.49 -7.17
N VAL A 217 -9.42 -0.99 -7.85
CA VAL A 217 -9.10 0.44 -7.96
C VAL A 217 -9.45 0.89 -9.38
N GLY A 218 -10.35 1.87 -9.53
CA GLY A 218 -10.97 2.23 -10.80
C GLY A 218 -9.98 2.58 -11.93
N TYR A 219 -8.83 3.18 -11.59
CA TYR A 219 -7.78 3.53 -12.55
C TYR A 219 -7.17 2.32 -13.28
N TYR A 220 -7.19 1.14 -12.65
CA TYR A 220 -6.64 -0.09 -13.23
C TYR A 220 -7.72 -0.95 -13.91
N LYS A 221 -9.01 -0.57 -13.83
CA LYS A 221 -10.09 -1.29 -14.51
C LYS A 221 -10.17 -0.88 -15.98
N THR A 222 -10.53 -1.83 -16.83
CA THR A 222 -10.74 -1.62 -18.27
C THR A 222 -12.16 -2.00 -18.69
N LYS A 223 -12.58 -1.49 -19.84
CA LYS A 223 -13.87 -1.80 -20.47
C LYS A 223 -13.88 -3.17 -21.17
N ILE A 224 -12.71 -3.77 -21.36
CA ILE A 224 -12.58 -5.12 -21.92
C ILE A 224 -13.03 -6.11 -20.83
N PRO A 225 -13.84 -7.14 -21.14
CA PRO A 225 -14.20 -8.15 -20.15
C PRO A 225 -12.96 -8.90 -19.69
N ILE A 226 -12.55 -8.67 -18.44
CA ILE A 226 -11.49 -9.41 -17.78
C ILE A 226 -12.07 -9.96 -16.50
N GLY A 227 -12.25 -11.29 -16.42
CA GLY A 227 -12.60 -12.10 -15.24
C GLY A 227 -13.53 -11.48 -14.18
N SER A 228 -14.68 -12.11 -13.94
CA SER A 228 -15.67 -11.72 -12.94
C SER A 228 -15.11 -11.72 -11.50
N GLY A 229 -14.51 -10.61 -11.07
CA GLY A 229 -14.26 -10.31 -9.66
C GLY A 229 -15.38 -9.45 -9.12
N TYR A 230 -16.13 -9.96 -8.14
CA TYR A 230 -17.21 -9.20 -7.51
C TYR A 230 -16.62 -8.16 -6.55
N CYS A 231 -17.03 -6.91 -6.72
CA CYS A 231 -16.55 -5.78 -5.94
C CYS A 231 -17.42 -5.60 -4.70
N CYS A 232 -16.87 -5.88 -3.51
CA CYS A 232 -17.47 -5.48 -2.26
C CYS A 232 -17.36 -3.95 -2.14
N GLN A 233 -18.47 -3.22 -2.34
CA GLN A 233 -18.51 -1.82 -1.89
C GLN A 233 -18.36 -1.85 -0.36
N ALA A 234 -17.54 -1.01 0.24
CA ALA A 234 -17.45 -0.88 1.69
C ALA A 234 -17.38 0.61 1.96
N LYS A 235 -18.48 1.18 2.47
CA LYS A 235 -18.49 2.60 2.85
C LYS A 235 -18.76 2.79 4.34
N ASP A 236 -19.70 2.07 4.97
CA ASP A 236 -20.05 2.40 6.36
C ASP A 236 -20.49 1.20 7.27
N GLN A 237 -20.54 -0.05 6.78
CA GLN A 237 -20.78 -1.25 7.60
C GLN A 237 -19.99 -2.45 7.05
N TYR A 238 -18.78 -2.66 7.55
CA TYR A 238 -17.83 -3.58 6.91
C TYR A 238 -18.31 -5.03 6.86
N ILE A 239 -18.88 -5.56 7.95
CA ILE A 239 -19.24 -6.98 8.00
C ILE A 239 -20.62 -7.28 7.43
N GLU A 240 -21.63 -6.45 7.71
CA GLU A 240 -22.98 -6.66 7.17
C GLU A 240 -23.00 -6.50 5.65
N GLN A 241 -22.20 -5.59 5.09
CA GLN A 241 -22.05 -5.46 3.65
C GLN A 241 -21.26 -6.61 3.02
N PHE A 242 -20.29 -7.18 3.75
CA PHE A 242 -19.60 -8.40 3.33
C PHE A 242 -20.57 -9.60 3.32
N LYS A 243 -21.38 -9.75 4.37
CA LYS A 243 -22.46 -10.75 4.45
C LYS A 243 -23.49 -10.58 3.33
N ASP A 244 -23.88 -9.34 3.02
CA ASP A 244 -24.78 -9.02 1.90
C ASP A 244 -24.15 -9.41 0.55
N SER A 245 -22.88 -9.07 0.33
CA SER A 245 -22.14 -9.45 -0.89
C SER A 245 -22.03 -10.98 -1.02
N LEU A 246 -21.73 -11.68 0.08
CA LEU A 246 -21.71 -13.14 0.15
C LEU A 246 -23.08 -13.77 -0.15
N SER A 247 -24.16 -13.09 0.17
CA SER A 247 -25.54 -13.60 0.00
C SER A 247 -26.14 -13.27 -1.37
N THR A 248 -25.68 -12.19 -2.02
CA THR A 248 -26.33 -11.63 -3.22
C THR A 248 -25.48 -11.70 -4.48
N SER A 249 -24.15 -11.72 -4.34
CA SER A 249 -23.22 -11.46 -5.45
C SER A 249 -22.32 -12.65 -5.81
N VAL A 250 -22.37 -13.75 -5.06
CA VAL A 250 -21.58 -14.97 -5.31
C VAL A 250 -22.46 -16.21 -5.27
N ALA A 251 -21.98 -17.32 -5.84
CA ALA A 251 -22.61 -18.61 -5.68
C ALA A 251 -22.66 -19.05 -4.19
N LYS A 252 -23.48 -20.06 -3.87
CA LYS A 252 -23.61 -20.60 -2.50
C LYS A 252 -22.29 -21.06 -1.88
N SER A 253 -21.29 -21.33 -2.71
CA SER A 253 -19.94 -21.69 -2.33
C SER A 253 -18.94 -20.88 -3.16
N ILE A 254 -17.87 -20.43 -2.51
CA ILE A 254 -16.83 -19.61 -3.14
C ILE A 254 -15.51 -20.35 -3.16
N ALA A 255 -14.62 -19.93 -4.06
CA ALA A 255 -13.28 -20.49 -4.15
C ALA A 255 -12.35 -19.94 -3.07
N GLY A 256 -12.46 -18.65 -2.79
CA GLY A 256 -11.69 -18.03 -1.73
C GLY A 256 -11.82 -16.51 -1.67
N PHE A 257 -11.03 -15.93 -0.79
CA PHE A 257 -11.06 -14.53 -0.46
C PHE A 257 -9.64 -13.97 -0.39
N PHE A 258 -9.37 -12.93 -1.18
CA PHE A 258 -8.10 -12.22 -1.21
C PHE A 258 -8.17 -10.96 -0.33
N VAL A 259 -7.14 -10.77 0.50
CA VAL A 259 -7.01 -9.58 1.33
C VAL A 259 -5.55 -9.17 1.50
N GLU A 260 -5.28 -7.86 1.39
CA GLU A 260 -4.05 -7.25 1.92
C GLU A 260 -4.28 -6.98 3.42
N PRO A 261 -3.39 -7.36 4.36
CA PRO A 261 -3.57 -7.03 5.79
C PRO A 261 -3.74 -5.53 6.08
N ILE A 262 -3.11 -4.69 5.26
CA ILE A 262 -3.35 -3.25 5.15
C ILE A 262 -3.39 -2.94 3.65
N GLN A 263 -4.46 -2.31 3.16
CA GLN A 263 -4.57 -2.00 1.73
C GLN A 263 -3.59 -0.88 1.36
N GLY A 264 -2.50 -1.22 0.69
CA GLY A 264 -1.43 -0.26 0.43
C GLY A 264 -1.83 0.78 -0.60
N VAL A 265 -2.26 0.34 -1.79
CA VAL A 265 -2.62 1.23 -2.91
C VAL A 265 -3.84 2.09 -2.58
N ASN A 266 -4.78 1.55 -1.79
CA ASN A 266 -5.95 2.28 -1.31
C ASN A 266 -5.63 3.41 -0.31
N GLY A 267 -4.35 3.72 -0.08
CA GLY A 267 -3.93 4.76 0.86
C GLY A 267 -3.77 4.22 2.27
N VAL A 268 -3.17 3.04 2.43
CA VAL A 268 -2.82 2.44 3.73
C VAL A 268 -4.05 2.27 4.63
N VAL A 269 -5.14 1.75 4.05
CA VAL A 269 -6.42 1.56 4.77
C VAL A 269 -6.30 0.35 5.70
N GLN A 270 -6.60 0.59 6.98
CA GLN A 270 -6.65 -0.44 8.02
C GLN A 270 -8.08 -0.93 8.24
N TYR A 271 -8.22 -2.17 8.71
CA TYR A 271 -9.51 -2.73 9.09
C TYR A 271 -9.82 -2.50 10.58
N PRO A 272 -11.11 -2.42 10.95
CA PRO A 272 -11.50 -2.53 12.35
C PRO A 272 -10.99 -3.82 12.98
N LYS A 273 -10.66 -3.76 14.27
CA LYS A 273 -10.18 -4.93 15.03
C LYS A 273 -11.21 -6.07 14.95
N GLY A 274 -10.74 -7.29 14.67
CA GLY A 274 -11.58 -8.49 14.58
C GLY A 274 -12.27 -8.70 13.23
N PHE A 275 -12.29 -7.70 12.34
CA PHE A 275 -12.98 -7.80 11.06
C PHE A 275 -12.45 -8.95 10.17
N LEU A 276 -11.12 -9.05 9.99
CA LEU A 276 -10.56 -10.12 9.15
C LEU A 276 -10.78 -11.51 9.75
N LYS A 277 -10.86 -11.61 11.08
CA LYS A 277 -11.15 -12.87 11.76
C LYS A 277 -12.56 -13.36 11.42
N GLU A 278 -13.57 -12.49 11.57
CA GLU A 278 -14.96 -12.83 11.21
C GLU A 278 -15.09 -13.09 9.70
N ALA A 279 -14.41 -12.31 8.85
CA ALA A 279 -14.42 -12.54 7.41
C ALA A 279 -13.85 -13.91 7.01
N PHE A 280 -12.75 -14.35 7.65
CA PHE A 280 -12.14 -15.65 7.37
C PHE A 280 -13.04 -16.81 7.83
N GLU A 281 -13.71 -16.66 8.98
CA GLU A 281 -14.70 -17.63 9.47
C GLU A 281 -15.85 -17.79 8.44
N LEU A 282 -16.45 -16.68 7.99
CA LEU A 282 -17.53 -16.68 6.99
C LEU A 282 -17.11 -17.29 5.64
N VAL A 283 -15.89 -17.02 5.17
CA VAL A 283 -15.37 -17.58 3.92
C VAL A 283 -15.24 -19.10 4.02
N ARG A 284 -14.75 -19.60 5.15
CA ARG A 284 -14.57 -21.04 5.40
C ARG A 284 -15.90 -21.75 5.56
N GLU A 285 -16.91 -21.11 6.18
CA GLU A 285 -18.28 -21.63 6.24
C GLU A 285 -18.88 -21.86 4.84
N GLN A 286 -18.44 -21.08 3.83
CA GLN A 286 -18.83 -21.26 2.42
C GLN A 286 -17.89 -22.19 1.62
N GLY A 287 -16.96 -22.88 2.29
CA GLY A 287 -16.02 -23.81 1.67
C GLY A 287 -14.89 -23.14 0.87
N GLY A 288 -14.69 -21.83 1.04
CA GLY A 288 -13.59 -21.09 0.43
C GLY A 288 -12.32 -21.11 1.28
N VAL A 289 -11.19 -20.77 0.66
CA VAL A 289 -9.91 -20.54 1.35
C VAL A 289 -9.61 -19.06 1.51
N CYS A 290 -8.85 -18.69 2.53
CA CYS A 290 -8.44 -17.33 2.82
C CYS A 290 -6.99 -17.09 2.35
N ILE A 291 -6.79 -16.06 1.53
CA ILE A 291 -5.50 -15.69 0.96
C ILE A 291 -5.05 -14.34 1.51
N SER A 292 -3.88 -14.31 2.17
CA SER A 292 -3.25 -13.06 2.60
C SER A 292 -2.22 -12.62 1.55
N ASP A 293 -2.47 -11.47 0.93
CA ASP A 293 -1.52 -10.79 0.06
C ASP A 293 -0.55 -9.97 0.91
N GLU A 294 0.62 -10.55 1.18
CA GLU A 294 1.70 -9.98 2.00
C GLU A 294 2.74 -9.25 1.16
N VAL A 295 2.47 -8.99 -0.12
CA VAL A 295 3.40 -8.35 -1.05
C VAL A 295 3.88 -6.99 -0.53
N GLN A 296 3.06 -6.24 0.22
CA GLN A 296 3.43 -4.94 0.79
C GLN A 296 3.66 -4.98 2.31
N THR A 297 3.01 -5.90 3.03
CA THR A 297 2.94 -5.89 4.50
C THR A 297 3.90 -6.88 5.17
N GLY A 298 4.46 -7.83 4.41
CA GLY A 298 5.33 -8.86 4.95
C GLY A 298 6.74 -8.38 5.30
N PHE A 299 7.61 -9.32 5.66
CA PHE A 299 9.03 -9.11 5.93
C PHE A 299 9.33 -8.10 7.06
N GLY A 300 8.50 -8.08 8.11
CA GLY A 300 8.72 -7.24 9.30
C GLY A 300 8.32 -5.78 9.15
N ARG A 301 7.80 -5.37 7.98
CA ARG A 301 7.43 -3.99 7.64
C ARG A 301 6.52 -3.31 8.68
N LEU A 302 5.57 -4.05 9.24
CA LEU A 302 4.61 -3.52 10.21
C LEU A 302 5.15 -3.48 11.65
N GLY A 303 6.40 -3.91 11.86
CA GLY A 303 7.09 -3.89 13.15
C GLY A 303 6.72 -5.06 14.06
N SER A 304 5.53 -5.01 14.66
CA SER A 304 5.10 -5.98 15.69
C SER A 304 5.22 -7.47 15.29
N HIS A 305 5.14 -7.78 13.99
CA HIS A 305 5.16 -9.14 13.46
C HIS A 305 5.92 -9.19 12.13
N PHE A 306 6.39 -10.38 11.77
CA PHE A 306 7.06 -10.60 10.49
C PHE A 306 6.07 -10.59 9.32
N TRP A 307 4.85 -11.08 9.51
CA TRP A 307 3.77 -11.07 8.51
C TRP A 307 2.58 -10.20 8.96
N GLY A 308 2.00 -9.45 8.03
CA GLY A 308 0.92 -8.51 8.32
C GLY A 308 -0.37 -9.16 8.84
N PHE A 309 -0.70 -10.37 8.39
CA PHE A 309 -1.87 -11.13 8.81
C PHE A 309 -1.85 -11.41 10.32
N GLN A 310 -0.66 -11.56 10.91
CA GLN A 310 -0.51 -11.82 12.34
C GLN A 310 -0.96 -10.61 13.16
N THR A 311 -0.89 -9.40 12.60
CA THR A 311 -1.38 -8.17 13.27
C THR A 311 -2.91 -8.10 13.40
N HIS A 312 -3.61 -9.08 12.82
CA HIS A 312 -5.07 -9.26 12.89
C HIS A 312 -5.47 -10.56 13.61
N ASP A 313 -4.51 -11.29 14.19
CA ASP A 313 -4.74 -12.57 14.88
C ASP A 313 -5.45 -13.62 13.99
N VAL A 314 -5.14 -13.62 12.68
CA VAL A 314 -5.69 -14.59 11.71
C VAL A 314 -4.59 -15.45 11.11
N LEU A 315 -4.93 -16.68 10.71
CA LEU A 315 -4.06 -17.58 9.96
C LEU A 315 -4.69 -17.82 8.57
N PRO A 316 -4.06 -17.37 7.47
CA PRO A 316 -4.53 -17.66 6.13
C PRO A 316 -4.19 -19.09 5.69
N ASP A 317 -4.83 -19.55 4.62
CA ASP A 317 -4.57 -20.85 4.01
C ASP A 317 -3.52 -20.76 2.88
N ILE A 318 -3.39 -19.56 2.28
CA ILE A 318 -2.38 -19.21 1.26
C ILE A 318 -1.81 -17.82 1.58
N VAL A 319 -0.50 -17.64 1.42
CA VAL A 319 0.19 -16.35 1.54
C VAL A 319 0.92 -16.04 0.24
N THR A 320 0.79 -14.83 -0.29
CA THR A 320 1.55 -14.38 -1.47
C THR A 320 2.58 -13.32 -1.10
N LEU A 321 3.78 -13.45 -1.66
CA LEU A 321 4.98 -12.67 -1.31
C LEU A 321 5.63 -12.13 -2.57
N ALA A 322 6.15 -10.90 -2.54
CA ALA A 322 7.00 -10.33 -3.59
C ALA A 322 7.76 -9.11 -3.02
N LYS A 323 8.11 -8.14 -3.88
CA LYS A 323 8.67 -6.83 -3.50
C LYS A 323 9.86 -6.93 -2.53
N GLY A 324 9.63 -6.75 -1.23
CA GLY A 324 10.64 -6.79 -0.19
C GLY A 324 11.40 -8.11 -0.08
N ILE A 325 10.84 -9.20 -0.60
CA ILE A 325 11.42 -10.56 -0.61
C ILE A 325 12.88 -10.63 -1.08
N ALA A 326 13.29 -9.75 -2.01
CA ALA A 326 14.62 -9.76 -2.59
C ALA A 326 15.14 -8.34 -2.89
N ASN A 327 14.68 -7.35 -2.11
CA ASN A 327 15.17 -5.96 -2.13
C ASN A 327 15.30 -5.35 -3.54
N GLY A 328 14.31 -5.58 -4.42
CA GLY A 328 14.33 -5.08 -5.80
C GLY A 328 14.60 -6.14 -6.88
N PHE A 329 15.24 -7.25 -6.54
CA PHE A 329 15.43 -8.32 -7.52
C PHE A 329 14.10 -9.03 -7.83
N PRO A 330 13.77 -9.33 -9.10
CA PRO A 330 12.53 -10.02 -9.44
C PRO A 330 12.42 -11.38 -8.76
N MET A 331 11.54 -11.46 -7.77
CA MET A 331 11.25 -12.67 -7.00
C MET A 331 9.89 -12.53 -6.32
N ALA A 332 9.20 -13.64 -6.21
CA ALA A 332 7.93 -13.78 -5.53
C ALA A 332 7.73 -15.22 -5.05
N ALA A 333 6.79 -15.42 -4.14
CA ALA A 333 6.45 -16.74 -3.65
C ALA A 333 4.96 -16.87 -3.34
N VAL A 334 4.46 -18.11 -3.45
CA VAL A 334 3.20 -18.53 -2.84
C VAL A 334 3.53 -19.57 -1.79
N VAL A 335 3.06 -19.34 -0.57
CA VAL A 335 3.22 -20.27 0.56
C VAL A 335 1.85 -20.82 0.91
N THR A 336 1.73 -22.13 1.05
CA THR A 336 0.46 -22.77 1.42
C THR A 336 0.68 -24.04 2.22
N THR A 337 -0.42 -24.72 2.55
CA THR A 337 -0.44 -25.99 3.26
C THR A 337 -0.12 -27.16 2.32
N PRO A 338 0.38 -28.29 2.85
CA PRO A 338 0.54 -29.51 2.06
C PRO A 338 -0.74 -30.00 1.39
N GLU A 339 -1.90 -29.76 2.01
CA GLU A 339 -3.20 -30.17 1.50
C GLU A 339 -3.59 -29.41 0.23
N ILE A 340 -3.49 -28.08 0.25
CA ILE A 340 -3.82 -27.22 -0.91
C ILE A 340 -2.83 -27.48 -2.05
N ALA A 341 -1.54 -27.59 -1.73
CA ALA A 341 -0.52 -27.93 -2.72
C ALA A 341 -0.80 -29.29 -3.40
N LYS A 342 -1.26 -30.29 -2.65
CA LYS A 342 -1.65 -31.60 -3.18
C LYS A 342 -2.88 -31.50 -4.09
N SER A 343 -3.85 -30.65 -3.77
CA SER A 343 -5.00 -30.40 -4.65
C SER A 343 -4.58 -29.80 -5.99
N LEU A 344 -3.65 -28.86 -6.01
CA LEU A 344 -3.09 -28.30 -7.25
C LEU A 344 -2.36 -29.37 -8.07
N ALA A 345 -1.49 -30.17 -7.44
CA ALA A 345 -0.69 -31.19 -8.11
C ALA A 345 -1.53 -32.28 -8.80
N LYS A 346 -2.76 -32.54 -8.32
CA LYS A 346 -3.72 -33.44 -8.99
C LYS A 346 -4.30 -32.86 -10.28
N ARG A 347 -4.27 -31.54 -10.45
CA ARG A 347 -4.92 -30.82 -11.56
C ARG A 347 -3.93 -30.49 -12.67
N LEU A 348 -2.70 -30.10 -12.32
CA LEU A 348 -1.68 -29.74 -13.30
C LEU A 348 -0.25 -29.91 -12.78
N LEU A 349 0.67 -30.07 -13.72
CA LEU A 349 2.10 -29.90 -13.49
C LEU A 349 2.45 -28.40 -13.60
N TYR A 350 2.59 -27.72 -12.45
CA TYR A 350 3.00 -26.32 -12.43
C TYR A 350 4.50 -26.19 -12.66
N PHE A 351 4.90 -25.25 -13.53
CA PHE A 351 6.29 -24.96 -13.85
C PHE A 351 6.47 -23.46 -14.08
N ASN A 352 7.57 -22.90 -13.56
CA ASN A 352 7.98 -21.52 -13.82
C ASN A 352 9.47 -21.53 -14.21
N THR A 353 9.80 -21.05 -15.41
CA THR A 353 11.17 -21.11 -15.93
C THR A 353 12.18 -20.43 -15.02
N PHE A 354 11.87 -19.25 -14.51
CA PHE A 354 12.80 -18.43 -13.71
C PHE A 354 12.56 -18.54 -12.19
N GLY A 355 11.43 -19.12 -11.80
CA GLY A 355 11.03 -19.32 -10.41
C GLY A 355 12.09 -20.10 -9.63
N GLY A 356 12.63 -19.47 -8.59
CA GLY A 356 13.64 -20.08 -7.75
C GLY A 356 15.05 -20.13 -8.36
N SER A 357 15.39 -19.18 -9.26
CA SER A 357 16.76 -19.08 -9.77
C SER A 357 17.80 -18.97 -8.64
N PRO A 358 19.01 -19.54 -8.79
CA PRO A 358 20.04 -19.50 -7.76
C PRO A 358 20.39 -18.08 -7.29
N VAL A 359 20.45 -17.11 -8.20
CA VAL A 359 20.73 -15.70 -7.86
C VAL A 359 19.58 -15.08 -7.06
N ALA A 360 18.32 -15.27 -7.47
CA ALA A 360 17.19 -14.76 -6.70
C ALA A 360 17.17 -15.30 -5.27
N CYS A 361 17.41 -16.61 -5.11
CA CYS A 361 17.38 -17.27 -3.80
C CYS A 361 18.57 -16.86 -2.90
N ALA A 362 19.75 -16.64 -3.48
CA ALA A 362 20.91 -16.11 -2.75
C ALA A 362 20.66 -14.66 -2.27
N ILE A 363 20.08 -13.82 -3.12
CA ILE A 363 19.69 -12.45 -2.78
C ILE A 363 18.62 -12.45 -1.68
N GLY A 364 17.54 -13.20 -1.87
CA GLY A 364 16.46 -13.30 -0.86
C GLY A 364 16.97 -13.84 0.47
N SER A 365 17.88 -14.81 0.47
CA SER A 365 18.54 -15.30 1.69
C SER A 365 19.32 -14.20 2.39
N ALA A 366 20.11 -13.42 1.66
CA ALA A 366 20.87 -12.30 2.22
C ALA A 366 19.94 -11.22 2.79
N VAL A 367 18.79 -10.96 2.15
CA VAL A 367 17.77 -10.03 2.67
C VAL A 367 17.22 -10.51 4.01
N LEU A 368 16.82 -11.78 4.13
CA LEU A 368 16.35 -12.34 5.41
C LEU A 368 17.40 -12.24 6.51
N GLU A 369 18.68 -12.48 6.18
CA GLU A 369 19.78 -12.33 7.13
C GLU A 369 19.98 -10.88 7.56
N VAL A 370 19.94 -9.92 6.63
CA VAL A 370 20.06 -8.48 6.94
C VAL A 370 18.93 -8.03 7.86
N ILE A 371 17.68 -8.40 7.56
CA ILE A 371 16.52 -8.06 8.40
C ILE A 371 16.74 -8.51 9.85
N LYS A 372 17.29 -9.71 10.03
CA LYS A 372 17.56 -10.28 11.35
C LYS A 372 18.77 -9.66 12.04
N GLU A 373 19.90 -9.56 11.35
CA GLU A 373 21.18 -9.10 11.93
C GLU A 373 21.15 -7.62 12.31
N GLU A 374 20.41 -6.81 11.55
CA GLU A 374 20.30 -5.36 11.77
C GLU A 374 19.04 -4.97 12.54
N ASN A 375 18.27 -5.95 13.03
CA ASN A 375 17.03 -5.74 13.81
C ASN A 375 16.04 -4.81 13.09
N LEU A 376 15.85 -5.02 11.77
CA LEU A 376 15.07 -4.10 10.95
C LEU A 376 13.56 -4.21 11.21
N GLN A 377 13.08 -5.34 11.73
CA GLN A 377 11.71 -5.48 12.20
C GLN A 377 11.48 -4.61 13.45
N GLU A 378 12.41 -4.66 14.39
CA GLU A 378 12.40 -3.83 15.60
C GLU A 378 12.50 -2.35 15.24
N ASN A 379 13.39 -1.98 14.30
CA ASN A 379 13.47 -0.62 13.78
C ASN A 379 12.14 -0.18 13.14
N SER A 380 11.49 -1.07 12.38
CA SER A 380 10.16 -0.80 11.82
C SER A 380 9.12 -0.52 12.89
N GLN A 381 9.18 -1.21 14.02
CA GLN A 381 8.32 -0.95 15.17
C GLN A 381 8.65 0.39 15.83
N GLU A 382 9.92 0.65 16.16
CA GLU A 382 10.34 1.82 16.93
C GLU A 382 10.29 3.12 16.12
N VAL A 383 10.99 3.16 14.98
CA VAL A 383 11.07 4.35 14.12
C VAL A 383 9.76 4.54 13.37
N GLY A 384 9.07 3.46 12.98
CA GLY A 384 7.74 3.56 12.38
C GLY A 384 6.69 4.14 13.33
N THR A 385 6.69 3.71 14.60
CA THR A 385 5.80 4.32 15.61
C THR A 385 6.15 5.79 15.84
N TYR A 386 7.44 6.12 15.92
CA TYR A 386 7.89 7.51 16.03
C TYR A 386 7.40 8.36 14.85
N MET A 387 7.63 7.91 13.62
CA MET A 387 7.19 8.57 12.39
C MET A 387 5.68 8.77 12.35
N LEU A 388 4.88 7.76 12.73
CA LEU A 388 3.43 7.89 12.79
C LEU A 388 2.98 9.00 13.75
N LEU A 389 3.60 9.09 14.92
CA LEU A 389 3.30 10.12 15.92
C LEU A 389 3.70 11.52 15.43
N GLU A 390 4.85 11.67 14.76
CA GLU A 390 5.27 12.97 14.23
C GLU A 390 4.36 13.46 13.10
N PHE A 391 3.95 12.58 12.16
CA PHE A 391 2.97 12.96 11.13
C PHE A 391 1.58 13.24 11.73
N ALA A 392 1.19 12.55 12.82
CA ALA A 392 -0.07 12.84 13.51
C ALA A 392 -0.10 14.25 14.12
N LYS A 393 1.06 14.80 14.55
CA LYS A 393 1.12 16.21 14.97
C LYS A 393 0.78 17.16 13.83
N LEU A 394 1.23 16.87 12.60
CA LEU A 394 0.86 17.66 11.42
C LEU A 394 -0.64 17.58 11.13
N ARG A 395 -1.28 16.41 11.33
CA ARG A 395 -2.74 16.29 11.23
C ARG A 395 -3.46 17.25 12.18
N ASP A 396 -2.95 17.40 13.40
CA ASP A 396 -3.57 18.26 14.40
C ASP A 396 -3.31 19.76 14.10
N GLU A 397 -2.20 20.07 13.40
CA GLU A 397 -1.82 21.42 12.98
C GLU A 397 -2.55 21.90 11.71
N PHE A 398 -2.75 21.04 10.72
CA PHE A 398 -3.26 21.41 9.38
C PHE A 398 -4.66 20.83 9.11
N GLU A 399 -5.63 21.69 8.74
CA GLU A 399 -6.99 21.22 8.42
C GLU A 399 -7.09 20.38 7.16
N ILE A 400 -6.14 20.53 6.24
CA ILE A 400 -6.11 19.77 4.99
C ILE A 400 -5.62 18.32 5.19
N ILE A 401 -5.19 17.94 6.39
CA ILE A 401 -4.84 16.56 6.73
C ILE A 401 -6.01 15.94 7.50
N GLY A 402 -6.73 15.04 6.83
CA GLY A 402 -7.92 14.40 7.40
C GLY A 402 -7.57 13.27 8.36
N ASP A 403 -6.58 12.47 7.99
CA ASP A 403 -6.19 11.29 8.76
C ASP A 403 -4.70 10.93 8.55
N VAL A 404 -4.10 10.34 9.57
CA VAL A 404 -2.75 9.76 9.54
C VAL A 404 -2.86 8.37 10.16
N ARG A 405 -2.58 7.35 9.34
CA ARG A 405 -2.85 5.95 9.69
C ARG A 405 -1.73 5.04 9.21
N GLY A 406 -1.58 3.89 9.85
CA GLY A 406 -0.60 2.90 9.46
C GLY A 406 -0.17 2.01 10.63
N LYS A 407 0.80 1.14 10.35
CA LYS A 407 1.54 0.36 11.34
C LYS A 407 3.00 0.26 10.88
N GLY A 408 3.93 0.32 11.83
CA GLY A 408 5.36 0.29 11.54
C GLY A 408 5.75 1.32 10.48
N LEU A 409 6.53 0.91 9.48
CA LEU A 409 7.00 1.76 8.39
C LEU A 409 6.08 1.72 7.16
N MET A 410 4.77 1.61 7.36
CA MET A 410 3.77 1.71 6.30
C MET A 410 2.67 2.67 6.76
N ILE A 411 2.73 3.90 6.27
CA ILE A 411 1.92 5.04 6.74
C ILE A 411 1.23 5.74 5.56
N GLY A 412 -0.03 6.11 5.77
CA GLY A 412 -0.81 6.96 4.87
C GLY A 412 -1.12 8.29 5.54
N VAL A 413 -0.90 9.39 4.81
CA VAL A 413 -1.32 10.75 5.19
C VAL A 413 -2.40 11.18 4.19
N GLU A 414 -3.65 11.24 4.65
CA GLU A 414 -4.80 11.53 3.80
C GLU A 414 -5.08 13.04 3.74
N MET A 415 -5.12 13.56 2.52
CA MET A 415 -5.40 14.95 2.23
C MET A 415 -6.89 15.16 1.94
N VAL A 416 -7.51 16.09 2.66
CA VAL A 416 -8.93 16.47 2.51
C VAL A 416 -9.04 17.98 2.34
N LYS A 417 -10.19 18.46 1.85
CA LYS A 417 -10.49 19.90 1.84
C LYS A 417 -10.64 20.47 3.25
N ASP A 418 -11.30 19.70 4.12
CA ASP A 418 -11.49 20.00 5.54
C ASP A 418 -11.93 18.72 6.28
N LYS A 419 -11.65 18.66 7.59
CA LYS A 419 -11.96 17.47 8.41
C LYS A 419 -13.46 17.19 8.58
N MET A 420 -14.32 18.21 8.42
CA MET A 420 -15.77 18.06 8.59
C MET A 420 -16.42 17.40 7.37
N SER A 421 -16.13 17.89 6.17
CA SER A 421 -16.67 17.36 4.92
C SER A 421 -16.01 16.04 4.50
N ARG A 422 -14.74 15.86 4.89
CA ARG A 422 -13.88 14.73 4.49
C ARG A 422 -13.80 14.54 2.97
N GLN A 423 -14.09 15.60 2.21
CA GLN A 423 -13.97 15.56 0.76
C GLN A 423 -12.49 15.49 0.40
N PRO A 424 -12.07 14.59 -0.51
CA PRO A 424 -10.69 14.51 -0.95
C PRO A 424 -10.15 15.86 -1.43
N LEU A 425 -8.90 16.17 -1.08
CA LEU A 425 -8.21 17.33 -1.64
C LEU A 425 -8.06 17.13 -3.17
N PRO A 426 -8.27 18.16 -4.01
CA PRO A 426 -8.16 18.03 -5.45
C PRO A 426 -6.77 17.49 -5.88
N PRO A 427 -6.69 16.61 -6.91
CA PRO A 427 -5.43 16.01 -7.33
C PRO A 427 -4.34 17.03 -7.71
N GLU A 428 -4.73 18.17 -8.28
CA GLU A 428 -3.81 19.25 -8.65
C GLU A 428 -3.09 19.81 -7.41
N GLU A 429 -3.81 20.00 -6.31
CA GLU A 429 -3.28 20.51 -5.05
C GLU A 429 -2.37 19.50 -4.36
N VAL A 430 -2.76 18.21 -4.38
CA VAL A 430 -1.91 17.12 -3.90
C VAL A 430 -0.61 17.05 -4.72
N ASN A 431 -0.69 17.26 -6.04
CA ASN A 431 0.49 17.28 -6.91
C ASN A 431 1.43 18.45 -6.60
N GLU A 432 0.91 19.64 -6.28
CA GLU A 432 1.74 20.77 -5.84
C GLU A 432 2.51 20.46 -4.57
N ILE A 433 1.84 19.90 -3.55
CA ILE A 433 2.50 19.50 -2.28
C ILE A 433 3.56 18.43 -2.56
N HIS A 434 3.27 17.50 -3.46
CA HIS A 434 4.20 16.45 -3.87
C HIS A 434 5.45 16.99 -4.56
N GLU A 435 5.29 17.97 -5.46
CA GLU A 435 6.41 18.67 -6.12
C GLU A 435 7.27 19.44 -5.11
N ASP A 436 6.64 20.12 -4.15
CA ASP A 436 7.37 20.86 -3.12
C ASP A 436 8.21 19.93 -2.22
N CYS A 437 7.68 18.75 -1.87
CA CYS A 437 8.46 17.72 -1.16
C CYS A 437 9.69 17.30 -1.97
N LYS A 438 9.52 17.02 -3.27
CA LYS A 438 10.60 16.67 -4.19
C LYS A 438 11.66 17.78 -4.27
N HIS A 439 11.25 19.04 -4.43
CA HIS A 439 12.18 20.18 -4.49
C HIS A 439 13.00 20.37 -3.21
N MET A 440 12.48 19.92 -2.08
CA MET A 440 13.18 19.92 -0.80
C MET A 440 13.96 18.62 -0.53
N GLY A 441 13.95 17.66 -1.46
CA GLY A 441 14.77 16.46 -1.39
C GLY A 441 14.09 15.25 -0.74
N LEU A 442 12.76 15.17 -0.76
CA LEU A 442 12.00 14.03 -0.24
C LEU A 442 11.12 13.40 -1.32
N LEU A 443 11.24 12.08 -1.53
CA LEU A 443 10.40 11.33 -2.45
C LEU A 443 9.36 10.54 -1.67
N ILE A 444 8.07 10.78 -1.93
CA ILE A 444 6.95 10.08 -1.27
C ILE A 444 6.05 9.48 -2.35
N GLY A 445 5.36 8.38 -2.03
CA GLY A 445 4.34 7.82 -2.92
C GLY A 445 3.02 8.59 -2.87
N LYS A 446 2.17 8.36 -3.88
CA LYS A 446 0.75 8.74 -3.83
C LYS A 446 -0.16 7.53 -4.04
N GLY A 447 -1.35 7.57 -3.47
CA GLY A 447 -2.39 6.56 -3.64
C GLY A 447 -3.72 7.02 -3.03
N GLY A 448 -4.55 6.05 -2.66
CA GLY A 448 -5.97 6.30 -2.39
C GLY A 448 -6.79 6.29 -3.68
N ILE A 449 -8.08 6.00 -3.56
CA ILE A 449 -9.00 5.91 -4.71
C ILE A 449 -9.04 7.20 -5.54
N PHE A 450 -8.78 8.35 -4.91
CA PHE A 450 -8.78 9.67 -5.56
C PHE A 450 -7.38 10.28 -5.65
N PHE A 451 -6.32 9.48 -5.47
CA PHE A 451 -4.93 9.95 -5.39
C PHE A 451 -4.67 10.97 -4.27
N GLN A 452 -5.52 10.99 -3.25
CA GLN A 452 -5.52 11.99 -2.18
C GLN A 452 -4.65 11.62 -0.98
N THR A 453 -4.02 10.44 -0.98
CA THR A 453 -3.22 9.97 0.16
C THR A 453 -1.76 9.88 -0.22
N PHE A 454 -0.89 10.53 0.55
CA PHE A 454 0.55 10.28 0.49
C PHE A 454 0.86 8.94 1.14
N ARG A 455 1.62 8.11 0.43
CA ARG A 455 2.00 6.76 0.84
C ARG A 455 3.47 6.77 1.23
N ILE A 456 3.72 6.57 2.52
CA ILE A 456 5.03 6.59 3.13
C ILE A 456 5.41 5.16 3.50
N ALA A 457 6.46 4.66 2.87
CA ALA A 457 7.02 3.34 3.08
C ALA A 457 8.53 3.35 2.75
N PRO A 458 9.37 3.99 3.58
CA PRO A 458 10.82 4.05 3.40
C PRO A 458 11.47 2.66 3.55
N SER A 459 12.77 2.54 3.33
CA SER A 459 13.53 1.33 3.68
C SER A 459 13.47 1.11 5.20
N MET A 460 13.62 -0.14 5.65
CA MET A 460 13.52 -0.48 7.07
C MET A 460 14.77 -0.06 7.87
N CYS A 461 15.82 0.43 7.20
CA CYS A 461 17.01 1.02 7.82
C CYS A 461 16.86 2.50 8.18
N ILE A 462 15.70 3.12 7.89
CA ILE A 462 15.46 4.54 8.14
C ILE A 462 15.65 4.92 9.62
N THR A 463 16.21 6.11 9.87
CA THR A 463 16.54 6.61 11.21
C THR A 463 15.59 7.72 11.67
N LYS A 464 15.56 8.01 12.99
CA LYS A 464 14.73 9.10 13.54
C LYS A 464 15.13 10.48 12.98
N PRO A 465 16.42 10.85 12.84
CA PRO A 465 16.81 12.11 12.20
C PRO A 465 16.33 12.26 10.75
N GLU A 466 16.32 11.17 9.97
CA GLU A 466 15.75 11.16 8.63
C GLU A 466 14.23 11.35 8.63
N VAL A 467 13.54 10.75 9.60
CA VAL A 467 12.10 11.00 9.83
C VAL A 467 11.85 12.46 10.20
N ASP A 468 12.66 13.06 11.07
CA ASP A 468 12.54 14.47 11.45
C ASP A 468 12.67 15.39 10.24
N PHE A 469 13.66 15.11 9.37
CA PHE A 469 13.81 15.82 8.10
C PHE A 469 12.57 15.67 7.21
N ALA A 470 12.07 14.46 7.03
CA ALA A 470 10.90 14.21 6.18
C ALA A 470 9.64 14.92 6.69
N VAL A 471 9.41 14.92 8.00
CA VAL A 471 8.29 15.63 8.65
C VAL A 471 8.42 17.14 8.45
N GLU A 472 9.63 17.70 8.58
CA GLU A 472 9.87 19.13 8.39
C GLU A 472 9.73 19.56 6.91
N VAL A 473 10.17 18.72 5.98
CA VAL A 473 9.90 18.89 4.54
C VAL A 473 8.40 18.91 4.27
N PHE A 474 7.66 17.93 4.81
CA PHE A 474 6.23 17.85 4.60
C PHE A 474 5.49 19.05 5.21
N ARG A 475 5.84 19.47 6.43
CA ARG A 475 5.33 20.71 7.05
C ARG A 475 5.59 21.92 6.17
N SER A 476 6.82 22.08 5.68
CA SER A 476 7.19 23.20 4.80
C SER A 476 6.38 23.22 3.50
N ALA A 477 6.11 22.05 2.91
CA ALA A 477 5.28 21.94 1.69
C ALA A 477 3.82 22.32 1.95
N LEU A 478 3.27 21.94 3.11
CA LEU A 478 1.90 22.31 3.51
C LEU A 478 1.78 23.83 3.73
N ILE A 479 2.75 24.45 4.39
CA ILE A 479 2.79 25.91 4.58
C ILE A 479 2.81 26.62 3.22
N GLN A 480 3.69 26.21 2.29
CA GLN A 480 3.75 26.78 0.95
C GLN A 480 2.43 26.65 0.20
N HIS A 481 1.77 25.49 0.30
CA HIS A 481 0.45 25.28 -0.28
C HIS A 481 -0.61 26.23 0.31
N MET A 482 -0.66 26.39 1.63
CA MET A 482 -1.59 27.32 2.28
C MET A 482 -1.34 28.78 1.86
N GLU A 483 -0.07 29.19 1.74
CA GLU A 483 0.30 30.52 1.25
C GLU A 483 -0.13 30.75 -0.20
N ARG A 484 -0.04 29.73 -1.07
CA ARG A 484 -0.57 29.79 -2.44
C ARG A 484 -2.09 29.95 -2.46
N LYS A 485 -2.81 29.31 -1.54
CA LYS A 485 -4.29 29.41 -1.44
C LYS A 485 -4.79 30.71 -0.83
N ALA A 486 -3.96 31.40 -0.06
CA ALA A 486 -4.30 32.68 0.54
C ALA A 486 -4.13 33.88 -0.41
N LYS A 487 -3.41 33.70 -1.52
CA LYS A 487 -3.25 34.66 -2.62
C LYS A 487 -4.36 34.50 -3.65
#